data_AF-A0A956UQI9-F1
#
_entry.id   AF-A0A956UQI9-F1
#
_cell.length_a   1.000
_cell.length_b   1.000
_cell.length_c   1.000
_cell.angle_alpha   90.00
_cell.angle_beta   90.00
_cell.angle_gamma   90.00
#
_symmetry.space_group_name_H-M   'P 1'
#
loop_
_entity.id
_entity.type
_entity.pdbx_description
1 polymer ?
#
loop_
_entity_poly.entity_id
_entity_poly.type
_entity_poly.pdbx_seq_one_letter_code
_entity_poly.pdbx_strand_id
1 'polypeptide(L)'
;MNVQEVFIDGITQLFDWMDEALDGLSPEQLNYLPPGKSVSMGFNAWHISRTADNLTNFALQRKQPLWIAEGYQERMGLPKVDQGTGMGLDDARAIKINDPALLRTYARAVEKDVVTFLTAVPDAVLAEVQMVKPLGEMPKWRVFRQVVMTHGFMHLGEINAVRGQMGLQFSI
;
A
#
# COMPACT_ATOMS: atom_id res chain seq x y z
N MET A 1 12.86 21.77 -5.49
CA MET A 1 11.67 21.35 -4.72
C MET A 1 10.41 21.73 -5.46
N ASN A 2 9.92 20.82 -6.29
CA ASN A 2 8.56 20.85 -6.88
C ASN A 2 7.64 19.85 -6.13
N VAL A 3 6.37 19.76 -6.55
CA VAL A 3 5.39 18.92 -5.86
C VAL A 3 5.68 17.42 -6.02
N GLN A 4 6.21 17.00 -7.17
CA GLN A 4 6.61 15.61 -7.41
C GLN A 4 7.73 15.18 -6.48
N GLU A 5 8.73 16.03 -6.26
CA GLU A 5 9.84 15.75 -5.34
C GLU A 5 9.32 15.51 -3.90
N VAL A 6 8.31 16.25 -3.45
CA VAL A 6 7.67 16.03 -2.13
C VAL A 6 6.89 14.71 -2.09
N PHE A 7 6.20 14.35 -3.17
CA PHE A 7 5.49 13.07 -3.22
C PHE A 7 6.43 11.87 -3.30
N ILE A 8 7.50 11.98 -4.07
CA ILE A 8 8.54 10.93 -4.17
C ILE A 8 9.17 10.72 -2.80
N ASP A 9 9.62 11.79 -2.14
CA ASP A 9 10.23 11.72 -0.81
C ASP A 9 9.31 11.03 0.21
N GLY A 10 8.05 11.48 0.32
CA GLY A 10 7.12 10.91 1.29
C GLY A 10 6.63 9.49 0.97
N ILE A 11 6.53 9.11 -0.31
CA ILE A 11 6.14 7.75 -0.71
C ILE A 11 7.31 6.78 -0.50
N THR A 12 8.53 7.17 -0.88
CA THR A 12 9.73 6.37 -0.59
C THR A 12 9.87 6.17 0.92
N GLN A 13 9.71 7.21 1.74
CA GLN A 13 9.70 7.07 3.20
C GLN A 13 8.64 6.07 3.70
N LEU A 14 7.40 6.13 3.18
CA LEU A 14 6.34 5.18 3.55
C LEU A 14 6.76 3.73 3.25
N PHE A 15 7.29 3.47 2.05
CA PHE A 15 7.68 2.11 1.65
C PHE A 15 8.94 1.63 2.37
N ASP A 16 9.91 2.50 2.64
CA ASP A 16 11.10 2.18 3.44
C ASP A 16 10.73 1.79 4.87
N TRP A 17 9.94 2.63 5.55
CA TRP A 17 9.53 2.34 6.93
C TRP A 17 8.61 1.12 7.02
N MET A 18 7.75 0.91 6.01
CA MET A 18 6.97 -0.32 5.93
C MET A 18 7.87 -1.54 5.75
N ASP A 19 8.88 -1.48 4.88
CA ASP A 19 9.82 -2.57 4.65
C ASP A 19 10.62 -2.92 5.91
N GLU A 20 11.10 -1.91 6.64
CA GLU A 20 11.74 -2.07 7.96
C GLU A 20 10.79 -2.72 8.97
N ALA A 21 9.54 -2.26 9.02
CA ALA A 21 8.52 -2.80 9.92
C ALA A 21 8.11 -4.25 9.56
N LEU A 22 8.43 -4.74 8.36
CA LEU A 22 8.17 -6.11 7.95
C LEU A 22 9.42 -6.99 8.01
N ASP A 23 10.60 -6.40 8.22
CA ASP A 23 11.85 -7.12 8.21
C ASP A 23 11.93 -8.17 9.33
N GLY A 24 12.43 -9.36 8.96
CA GLY A 24 12.58 -10.49 9.87
C GLY A 24 11.29 -11.12 10.41
N LEU A 25 10.09 -10.65 10.02
CA LEU A 25 8.83 -11.23 10.49
C LEU A 25 8.59 -12.62 9.89
N SER A 26 8.21 -13.58 10.74
CA SER A 26 7.67 -14.85 10.27
C SER A 26 6.24 -14.68 9.71
N PRO A 27 5.75 -15.62 8.88
CA PRO A 27 4.35 -15.61 8.44
C PRO A 27 3.36 -15.58 9.62
N GLU A 28 3.65 -16.28 10.72
CA GLU A 28 2.80 -16.29 11.90
C GLU A 28 2.75 -14.91 12.56
N GLN A 29 3.90 -14.23 12.68
CA GLN A 29 3.95 -12.89 13.23
C GLN A 29 3.25 -11.89 12.32
N LEU A 30 3.52 -11.94 11.03
CA LEU A 30 2.91 -11.08 10.01
C LEU A 30 1.37 -11.19 10.00
N ASN A 31 0.86 -12.39 10.24
CA ASN A 31 -0.57 -12.69 10.24
C ASN A 31 -1.20 -12.71 11.64
N TYR A 32 -0.47 -12.28 12.68
CA TYR A 32 -1.01 -12.14 14.01
C TYR A 32 -2.24 -11.23 13.99
N LEU A 33 -3.31 -11.67 14.66
CA LEU A 33 -4.55 -10.92 14.79
C LEU A 33 -4.67 -10.40 16.22
N PRO A 34 -4.55 -9.09 16.43
CA PRO A 34 -4.85 -8.49 17.71
C PRO A 34 -6.30 -8.77 18.15
N PRO A 35 -6.55 -8.74 19.47
CA PRO A 35 -7.92 -8.72 19.98
C PRO A 35 -8.67 -7.48 19.47
N GLY A 36 -10.01 -7.58 19.40
CA GLY A 36 -10.86 -6.49 18.94
C GLY A 36 -11.08 -6.47 17.43
N LYS A 37 -11.12 -5.26 16.85
CA LYS A 37 -11.52 -5.03 15.45
C LYS A 37 -10.35 -4.68 14.51
N SER A 38 -9.13 -5.04 14.89
CA SER A 38 -7.94 -4.82 14.06
C SER A 38 -7.77 -5.90 13.00
N VAL A 39 -6.91 -5.61 12.03
CA VAL A 39 -6.44 -6.53 10.99
C VAL A 39 -4.97 -6.87 11.21
N SER A 40 -4.42 -7.82 10.45
CA SER A 40 -3.01 -8.21 10.59
C SER A 40 -2.06 -7.19 9.96
N MET A 41 -0.79 -7.21 10.37
CA MET A 41 0.26 -6.42 9.73
C MET A 41 0.38 -6.75 8.24
N GLY A 42 0.25 -8.03 7.89
CA GLY A 42 0.26 -8.51 6.51
C GLY A 42 -0.87 -7.94 5.67
N PHE A 43 -2.10 -7.86 6.21
CA PHE A 43 -3.21 -7.21 5.52
C PHE A 43 -2.91 -5.73 5.27
N ASN A 44 -2.45 -5.00 6.28
CA ASN A 44 -2.18 -3.56 6.14
C ASN A 44 -1.08 -3.28 5.12
N ALA A 45 0.03 -4.04 5.15
CA ALA A 45 1.11 -3.88 4.17
C ALA A 45 0.68 -4.25 2.74
N TRP A 46 -0.10 -5.32 2.59
CA TRP A 46 -0.73 -5.68 1.32
C TRP A 46 -1.67 -4.57 0.84
N HIS A 47 -2.51 -4.04 1.72
CA HIS A 47 -3.47 -2.98 1.40
C HIS A 47 -2.80 -1.69 0.93
N ILE A 48 -1.74 -1.24 1.63
CA ILE A 48 -0.92 -0.07 1.23
C ILE A 48 -0.40 -0.28 -0.19
N SER A 49 0.27 -1.41 -0.43
CA SER A 49 0.89 -1.74 -1.72
C SER A 49 -0.15 -1.84 -2.85
N ARG A 50 -1.26 -2.55 -2.61
CA ARG A 50 -2.36 -2.69 -3.58
C ARG A 50 -3.03 -1.36 -3.89
N THR A 51 -3.19 -0.49 -2.90
CA THR A 51 -3.79 0.83 -3.08
C THR A 51 -2.90 1.71 -3.96
N ALA A 52 -1.60 1.76 -3.68
CA ALA A 52 -0.65 2.53 -4.47
C ALA A 52 -0.55 2.04 -5.92
N ASP A 53 -0.49 0.71 -6.12
CA ASP A 53 -0.48 0.07 -7.43
C ASP A 53 -1.76 0.36 -8.22
N ASN A 54 -2.92 0.11 -7.62
CA ASN A 54 -4.20 0.29 -8.29
C ASN A 54 -4.48 1.75 -8.64
N LEU A 55 -4.13 2.69 -7.77
CA LEU A 55 -4.30 4.10 -8.07
C LEU A 55 -3.38 4.50 -9.23
N THR A 56 -2.08 4.24 -9.11
CA THR A 56 -1.08 4.64 -10.10
C THR A 56 -1.34 4.02 -11.48
N ASN A 57 -1.56 2.71 -11.54
CA ASN A 57 -1.70 2.01 -12.81
C ASN A 57 -3.14 2.08 -13.36
N PHE A 58 -4.12 1.67 -12.57
CA PHE A 58 -5.48 1.54 -13.09
C PHE A 58 -6.26 2.87 -13.07
N ALA A 59 -6.27 3.59 -11.95
CA ALA A 59 -7.07 4.80 -11.84
C ALA A 59 -6.48 5.94 -12.69
N LEU A 60 -5.18 6.23 -12.53
CA LEU A 60 -4.53 7.38 -13.17
C LEU A 60 -4.11 7.12 -14.62
N GLN A 61 -3.64 5.90 -14.93
CA GLN A 61 -3.04 5.58 -16.23
C GLN A 61 -3.86 4.63 -17.11
N ARG A 62 -4.95 4.04 -16.60
CA ARG A 62 -5.76 3.02 -17.29
C ARG A 62 -4.94 1.79 -17.74
N LYS A 63 -3.86 1.48 -17.00
CA LYS A 63 -3.02 0.29 -17.17
C LYS A 63 -3.42 -0.81 -16.19
N GLN A 64 -3.01 -2.04 -16.49
CA GLN A 64 -3.14 -3.12 -15.51
C GLN A 64 -2.19 -2.88 -14.33
N PRO A 65 -2.66 -3.01 -13.08
CA PRO A 65 -1.80 -3.00 -11.90
C PRO A 65 -0.74 -4.11 -11.96
N LEU A 66 0.43 -3.88 -11.39
CA LEU A 66 1.52 -4.88 -11.29
C LEU A 66 1.03 -6.17 -10.64
N TRP A 67 0.10 -6.05 -9.68
CA TRP A 67 -0.58 -7.18 -9.04
C TRP A 67 -1.08 -8.24 -10.02
N ILE A 68 -1.61 -7.79 -11.16
CA ILE A 68 -2.11 -8.66 -12.23
C ILE A 68 -1.05 -8.88 -13.29
N ALA A 69 -0.40 -7.80 -13.74
CA ALA A 69 0.54 -7.85 -14.85
C ALA A 69 1.75 -8.75 -14.56
N GLU A 70 2.17 -8.85 -13.30
CA GLU A 70 3.30 -9.67 -12.84
C GLU A 70 2.87 -10.92 -12.04
N GLY A 71 1.56 -11.22 -12.00
CA GLY A 71 1.03 -12.46 -11.43
C GLY A 71 1.13 -12.59 -9.91
N TYR A 72 1.30 -11.49 -9.16
CA TYR A 72 1.37 -11.53 -7.70
C TYR A 72 0.11 -12.10 -7.05
N GLN A 73 -1.07 -11.85 -7.63
CA GLN A 73 -2.34 -12.43 -7.16
C GLN A 73 -2.32 -13.96 -7.09
N GLU A 74 -1.78 -14.60 -8.13
CA GLU A 74 -1.67 -16.05 -8.22
C GLU A 74 -0.60 -16.57 -7.28
N ARG A 75 0.56 -15.91 -7.26
CA ARG A 75 1.72 -16.31 -6.42
C ARG A 75 1.43 -16.20 -4.93
N MET A 76 0.62 -15.22 -4.52
CA MET A 76 0.21 -15.05 -3.12
C MET A 76 -1.10 -15.76 -2.78
N GLY A 77 -1.86 -16.23 -3.78
CA GLY A 77 -3.17 -16.85 -3.57
C GLY A 77 -4.22 -15.89 -2.99
N LEU A 78 -4.17 -14.62 -3.37
CA LEU A 78 -5.00 -13.54 -2.83
C LEU A 78 -5.99 -12.99 -3.87
N PRO A 79 -7.04 -12.26 -3.45
CA PRO A 79 -8.04 -11.74 -4.38
C PRO A 79 -7.46 -10.97 -5.56
N LYS A 80 -7.95 -11.29 -6.76
CA LYS A 80 -7.53 -10.66 -8.00
C LYS A 80 -7.86 -9.17 -8.03
N VAL A 81 -9.10 -8.83 -7.68
CA VAL A 81 -9.64 -7.47 -7.81
C VAL A 81 -9.53 -6.69 -6.51
N ASP A 82 -9.94 -7.32 -5.39
CA ASP A 82 -9.99 -6.63 -4.12
C ASP A 82 -8.61 -6.17 -3.67
N GLN A 83 -8.62 -5.06 -2.95
CA GLN A 83 -7.42 -4.43 -2.41
C GLN A 83 -7.56 -4.07 -0.93
N GLY A 84 -8.74 -4.30 -0.32
CA GLY A 84 -9.02 -4.02 1.09
C GLY A 84 -10.03 -2.89 1.32
N THR A 85 -10.13 -1.90 0.43
CA THR A 85 -11.15 -0.83 0.59
C THR A 85 -12.57 -1.40 0.55
N GLY A 86 -13.35 -1.12 1.60
CA GLY A 86 -14.73 -1.58 1.73
C GLY A 86 -14.87 -3.08 2.02
N MET A 87 -13.76 -3.78 2.23
CA MET A 87 -13.76 -5.19 2.63
C MET A 87 -14.35 -5.33 4.04
N GLY A 88 -15.22 -6.34 4.24
CA GLY A 88 -15.77 -6.66 5.55
C GLY A 88 -14.66 -7.05 6.53
N LEU A 89 -14.86 -6.77 7.83
CA LEU A 89 -13.84 -7.04 8.85
C LEU A 89 -13.42 -8.52 8.88
N ASP A 90 -14.38 -9.45 8.76
CA ASP A 90 -14.10 -10.88 8.80
C ASP A 90 -13.27 -11.32 7.58
N ASP A 91 -13.60 -10.82 6.39
CA ASP A 91 -12.84 -11.06 5.16
C ASP A 91 -11.42 -10.49 5.25
N ALA A 92 -11.30 -9.25 5.75
CA ALA A 92 -10.00 -8.60 5.94
C ALA A 92 -9.12 -9.36 6.93
N ARG A 93 -9.69 -9.88 8.03
CA ARG A 93 -8.99 -10.72 9.01
C ARG A 93 -8.65 -12.12 8.47
N ALA A 94 -9.36 -12.58 7.44
CA ALA A 94 -9.13 -13.86 6.76
C ALA A 94 -7.98 -13.81 5.75
N ILE A 95 -7.56 -12.62 5.28
CA ILE A 95 -6.38 -12.48 4.42
C ILE A 95 -5.13 -12.97 5.16
N LYS A 96 -4.41 -13.92 4.55
CA LYS A 96 -3.16 -14.49 5.06
C LYS A 96 -2.03 -14.31 4.06
N ILE A 97 -0.94 -13.69 4.52
CA ILE A 97 0.29 -13.54 3.76
C ILE A 97 1.25 -14.64 4.16
N ASN A 98 1.33 -15.71 3.35
CA ASN A 98 2.16 -16.87 3.68
C ASN A 98 3.65 -16.67 3.35
N ASP A 99 3.96 -15.72 2.47
CA ASP A 99 5.32 -15.39 2.05
C ASP A 99 5.62 -13.89 2.28
N PRO A 100 6.18 -13.54 3.46
CA PRO A 100 6.58 -12.17 3.77
C PRO A 100 7.60 -11.60 2.77
N ALA A 101 8.51 -12.41 2.24
CA ALA A 101 9.54 -11.96 1.31
C ALA A 101 8.92 -11.58 -0.05
N LEU A 102 7.93 -12.36 -0.51
CA LEU A 102 7.16 -12.04 -1.71
C LEU A 102 6.34 -10.75 -1.53
N LEU A 103 5.75 -10.51 -0.35
CA LEU A 103 5.04 -9.27 -0.05
C LEU A 103 5.98 -8.05 -0.13
N ARG A 104 7.16 -8.14 0.49
CA ARG A 104 8.17 -7.07 0.42
C ARG A 104 8.66 -6.84 -1.02
N THR A 105 8.87 -7.91 -1.78
CA THR A 105 9.24 -7.83 -3.20
C THR A 105 8.17 -7.09 -4.01
N TYR A 106 6.88 -7.40 -3.78
CA TYR A 106 5.77 -6.69 -4.42
C TYR A 106 5.75 -5.21 -4.02
N ALA A 107 5.86 -4.90 -2.73
CA ALA A 107 5.87 -3.53 -2.23
C ALA A 107 6.97 -2.68 -2.87
N ARG A 108 8.19 -3.21 -2.99
CA ARG A 108 9.31 -2.53 -3.66
C ARG A 108 9.10 -2.34 -5.16
N ALA A 109 8.46 -3.30 -5.83
CA ALA A 109 8.10 -3.15 -7.25
C ALA A 109 7.07 -2.01 -7.44
N VAL A 110 6.06 -1.94 -6.56
CA VAL A 110 5.06 -0.87 -6.58
C VAL A 110 5.69 0.49 -6.29
N GLU A 111 6.55 0.60 -5.28
CA GLU A 111 7.27 1.84 -4.96
C GLU A 111 8.02 2.35 -6.20
N LYS A 112 8.83 1.49 -6.83
CA LYS A 112 9.62 1.84 -8.02
C LYS A 112 8.73 2.33 -9.16
N ASP A 113 7.61 1.67 -9.41
CA ASP A 113 6.67 2.05 -10.47
C ASP A 113 6.01 3.41 -10.18
N VAL A 114 5.59 3.65 -8.93
CA VAL A 114 5.03 4.93 -8.47
C VAL A 114 6.05 6.06 -8.63
N VAL A 115 7.29 5.86 -8.20
CA VAL A 115 8.37 6.85 -8.32
C VAL A 115 8.70 7.12 -9.79
N THR A 116 8.72 6.09 -10.63
CA THR A 116 8.93 6.23 -12.07
C THR A 116 7.84 7.08 -12.71
N PHE A 117 6.57 6.82 -12.35
CA PHE A 117 5.45 7.63 -12.82
C PHE A 117 5.57 9.09 -12.36
N LEU A 118 5.81 9.34 -11.07
CA LEU A 118 5.90 10.68 -10.50
C LEU A 118 7.07 11.49 -11.08
N THR A 119 8.18 10.83 -11.43
CA THR A 119 9.34 11.49 -12.05
C THR A 119 9.03 12.00 -13.46
N ALA A 120 8.16 11.29 -14.20
CA ALA A 120 7.88 11.58 -15.60
C ALA A 120 6.61 12.42 -15.83
N VAL A 121 5.67 12.41 -14.89
CA VAL A 121 4.35 13.04 -15.09
C VAL A 121 4.42 14.58 -15.02
N PRO A 122 3.89 15.31 -16.02
CA PRO A 122 3.83 16.77 -15.99
C PRO A 122 2.88 17.31 -14.90
N ASP A 123 3.19 18.47 -14.34
CA ASP A 123 2.38 19.18 -13.33
C ASP A 123 0.92 19.38 -13.79
N ALA A 124 0.73 19.72 -15.06
CA ALA A 124 -0.59 19.92 -15.65
C ALA A 124 -1.44 18.64 -15.57
N VAL A 125 -0.85 17.47 -15.79
CA VAL A 125 -1.53 16.18 -15.69
C VAL A 125 -1.86 15.87 -14.24
N LEU A 126 -0.98 16.22 -13.30
CA LEU A 126 -1.24 16.08 -11.87
C LEU A 126 -2.40 16.96 -11.37
N ALA A 127 -2.63 18.11 -12.01
CA ALA A 127 -3.73 19.02 -11.71
C ALA A 127 -5.09 18.58 -12.30
N GLU A 128 -5.12 17.65 -13.25
CA GLU A 128 -6.35 17.15 -13.85
C GLU A 128 -7.26 16.48 -12.81
N VAL A 129 -8.56 16.82 -12.85
CA VAL A 129 -9.58 16.25 -11.98
C VAL A 129 -10.11 14.95 -12.57
N GLN A 130 -10.29 13.95 -11.72
CA GLN A 130 -10.92 12.69 -12.08
C GLN A 130 -11.81 12.16 -10.95
N MET A 131 -12.73 11.25 -11.29
CA MET A 131 -13.49 10.48 -10.31
C MET A 131 -12.65 9.34 -9.73
N VAL A 132 -12.48 9.32 -8.41
CA VAL A 132 -11.85 8.23 -7.64
C VAL A 132 -12.89 7.64 -6.70
N LYS A 133 -13.37 6.43 -6.95
CA LYS A 133 -14.34 5.77 -6.05
C LYS A 133 -13.63 5.15 -4.84
N PRO A 134 -14.18 5.26 -3.62
CA PRO A 134 -15.44 5.93 -3.24
C PRO A 134 -15.30 7.42 -2.87
N LEU A 135 -14.12 8.02 -3.06
CA LEU A 135 -13.75 9.34 -2.52
C LEU A 135 -14.32 10.55 -3.30
N GLY A 136 -14.79 10.36 -4.53
CA GLY A 136 -15.36 11.42 -5.38
C GLY A 136 -14.36 12.03 -6.36
N GLU A 137 -14.70 13.21 -6.89
CA GLU A 137 -13.85 13.95 -7.83
C GLU A 137 -12.69 14.65 -7.12
N MET A 138 -11.48 14.46 -7.62
CA MET A 138 -10.28 15.13 -7.10
C MET A 138 -9.18 15.24 -8.14
N PRO A 139 -8.27 16.22 -8.00
CA PRO A 139 -7.08 16.28 -8.83
C PRO A 139 -6.13 15.10 -8.56
N LYS A 140 -5.39 14.65 -9.57
CA LYS A 140 -4.51 13.46 -9.44
C LYS A 140 -3.46 13.62 -8.33
N TRP A 141 -2.90 14.82 -8.13
CA TRP A 141 -1.96 15.08 -7.04
C TRP A 141 -2.55 14.76 -5.66
N ARG A 142 -3.87 14.97 -5.48
CA ARG A 142 -4.54 14.71 -4.20
C ARG A 142 -4.64 13.22 -3.91
N VAL A 143 -4.65 12.37 -4.94
CA VAL A 143 -4.60 10.91 -4.78
C VAL A 143 -3.31 10.48 -4.09
N PHE A 144 -2.16 10.99 -4.54
CA PHE A 144 -0.87 10.71 -3.91
C PHE A 144 -0.79 11.28 -2.49
N ARG A 145 -1.12 12.56 -2.32
CA ARG A 145 -1.05 13.23 -1.01
C ARG A 145 -2.00 12.60 0.03
N GLN A 146 -3.24 12.33 -0.34
CA GLN A 146 -4.29 11.90 0.59
C GLN A 146 -4.33 10.38 0.74
N VAL A 147 -4.28 9.62 -0.35
CA VAL A 147 -4.59 8.19 -0.33
C VAL A 147 -3.32 7.35 -0.25
N VAL A 148 -2.28 7.68 -1.02
CA VAL A 148 -1.02 6.94 -0.96
C VAL A 148 -0.24 7.32 0.31
N MET A 149 0.01 8.62 0.52
CA MET A 149 0.81 9.09 1.66
C MET A 149 -0.01 9.08 2.96
N THR A 150 -0.96 10.00 3.13
CA THR A 150 -1.62 10.20 4.45
C THR A 150 -2.28 8.92 4.96
N HIS A 151 -3.10 8.29 4.12
CA HIS A 151 -3.78 7.04 4.48
C HIS A 151 -2.79 5.84 4.56
N GLY A 152 -1.76 5.79 3.73
CA GLY A 152 -0.69 4.78 3.85
C GLY A 152 0.04 4.85 5.20
N PHE A 153 0.41 6.05 5.65
CA PHE A 153 1.04 6.25 6.97
C PHE A 153 0.11 5.90 8.13
N MET A 154 -1.22 6.08 7.98
CA MET A 154 -2.17 5.60 9.00
C MET A 154 -2.11 4.08 9.17
N HIS A 155 -2.08 3.33 8.07
CA HIS A 155 -1.95 1.87 8.11
C HIS A 155 -0.55 1.42 8.56
N LEU A 156 0.52 2.15 8.23
CA LEU A 156 1.84 1.90 8.79
C LEU A 156 1.85 2.11 10.32
N GLY A 157 1.14 3.12 10.82
CA GLY A 157 0.91 3.30 12.25
C GLY A 157 0.21 2.10 12.89
N GLU A 158 -0.78 1.51 12.22
CA GLU A 158 -1.43 0.28 12.67
C GLU A 158 -0.46 -0.92 12.67
N ILE A 159 0.40 -1.06 11.65
CA ILE A 159 1.44 -2.10 11.62
C ILE A 159 2.33 -1.97 12.85
N ASN A 160 2.84 -0.77 13.12
CA ASN A 160 3.73 -0.50 14.27
C ASN A 160 3.02 -0.71 15.62
N ALA A 161 1.73 -0.36 15.71
CA ALA A 161 0.94 -0.65 16.90
C ALA A 161 0.83 -2.16 17.17
N VAL A 162 0.62 -2.97 16.13
CA VAL A 162 0.57 -4.44 16.26
C VAL A 162 1.95 -5.01 16.62
N ARG A 163 3.04 -4.51 16.00
CA ARG A 163 4.41 -4.87 16.40
C ARG A 163 4.65 -4.62 17.89
N GLY A 164 4.29 -3.43 18.38
CA GLY A 164 4.41 -3.07 19.79
C GLY A 164 3.61 -3.98 20.72
N GLN A 165 2.38 -4.35 20.34
CA GLN A 165 1.56 -5.30 21.10
C GLN A 165 2.18 -6.69 21.20
N MET A 166 2.94 -7.09 20.18
CA MET A 166 3.69 -8.35 20.18
C MET A 166 5.03 -8.27 20.92
N GLY A 167 5.38 -7.11 21.49
CA GLY A 167 6.68 -6.87 22.13
C GLY A 167 7.85 -6.79 21.15
N LEU A 168 7.57 -6.58 19.85
CA LEU A 168 8.60 -6.42 18.83
C LEU A 168 9.04 -4.96 18.76
N GLN A 169 10.34 -4.73 18.64
CA GLN A 169 10.90 -3.39 18.46
C GLN A 169 10.50 -2.84 17.07
N PHE A 170 10.25 -1.54 16.99
CA PHE A 170 10.07 -0.82 15.73
C PHE A 170 10.74 0.55 15.81
N SER A 171 11.27 1.02 14.68
CA SER A 171 11.90 2.32 14.50
C SER A 171 10.86 3.43 14.27
N ILE A 172 11.27 4.69 14.49
CA ILE A 172 10.60 5.91 14.01
C ILE A 172 11.53 6.58 13.03
#